data_AF-A0A821GUM5-F1
#
_entry.id   AF-A0A821GUM5-F1
#
_cell.length_a   1.000
_cell.length_b   1.000
_cell.length_c   1.000
_cell.angle_alpha   90.00
_cell.angle_beta   90.00
_cell.angle_gamma   90.00
#
_symmetry.space_group_name_H-M   'P 1'
#
loop_
_entity.id
_entity.type
_entity.pdbx_description
1 polymer ?
#
loop_
_entity_poly.entity_id
_entity_poly.type
_entity_poly.pdbx_seq_one_letter_code
_entity_poly.pdbx_strand_id
1 'polypeptide(L)'
;DILHTQYNVSAFVKLDANGAAGWSCMSPKTHSFMHNYDENQEKRIDYLCEYIQMKVVGQHLPKLAVIEEFIQPQKRSGDIDADYTVCGFVLGGKFFPTSINLCGTINDSYVEQWTSSSASDLNDSDIYWQHMFQTYSLMVKLEASEFGYTNGIYAGDLFVTKDGRHKQRDWNIRRGGRSSPESLIIFGMPNYETKVNLSLADYGLNKKLNNIELFRIYTKICQCLLDDYDMYVFSSAFGYCGKDDEKNDYLKFNILVHPKRLAKFDQNGQKMILSRCQHKERATEIIKEIAKKIFQNTI
;
A
#
# COMPACT_ATOMS: atom_id res chain seq x y z
N ASP A 1 -15.80 23.49 3.01
CA ASP A 1 -17.01 24.34 2.96
C ASP A 1 -17.70 24.28 1.60
N ILE A 2 -17.12 24.79 0.50
CA ILE A 2 -17.74 24.74 -0.85
C ILE A 2 -18.18 23.32 -1.27
N LEU A 3 -17.31 22.32 -1.12
CA LEU A 3 -17.61 20.92 -1.47
C LEU A 3 -18.86 20.39 -0.75
N HIS A 4 -19.05 20.77 0.51
CA HIS A 4 -20.20 20.33 1.28
C HIS A 4 -21.46 21.15 0.95
N THR A 5 -21.35 22.48 0.90
CA THR A 5 -22.53 23.34 0.71
C THR A 5 -23.09 23.32 -0.71
N GLN A 6 -22.24 23.15 -1.73
CA GLN A 6 -22.67 23.16 -3.13
C GLN A 6 -22.84 21.77 -3.72
N TYR A 7 -21.99 20.81 -3.34
CA TYR A 7 -21.95 19.48 -3.96
C TYR A 7 -22.38 18.36 -3.01
N ASN A 8 -22.63 18.68 -1.73
CA ASN A 8 -22.98 17.71 -0.68
C ASN A 8 -21.98 16.54 -0.57
N VAL A 9 -20.68 16.84 -0.76
CA VAL A 9 -19.59 15.86 -0.61
C VAL A 9 -18.60 16.31 0.47
N SER A 10 -18.02 15.33 1.17
CA SER A 10 -16.94 15.58 2.13
C SER A 10 -15.65 15.93 1.41
N ALA A 11 -14.80 16.75 2.03
CA ALA A 11 -13.51 17.13 1.49
C ALA A 11 -12.41 16.15 1.94
N PHE A 12 -11.39 15.97 1.11
CA PHE A 12 -10.12 15.37 1.46
C PHE A 12 -9.03 16.39 1.22
N VAL A 13 -8.12 16.57 2.18
CA VAL A 13 -7.04 17.55 2.08
C VAL A 13 -5.69 16.87 2.02
N LYS A 14 -4.94 17.13 0.96
CA LYS A 14 -3.58 16.65 0.74
C LYS A 14 -2.61 17.84 0.85
N LEU A 15 -1.70 17.77 1.81
CA LEU A 15 -0.70 18.80 2.09
C LEU A 15 0.65 18.42 1.48
N ASP A 16 1.25 19.35 0.73
CA ASP A 16 2.42 19.16 -0.14
C ASP A 16 2.26 18.07 -1.21
N ALA A 17 1.68 18.46 -2.36
CA ALA A 17 1.40 17.53 -3.46
C ALA A 17 2.64 17.13 -4.31
N ASN A 18 3.86 17.26 -3.80
CA ASN A 18 5.06 16.72 -4.45
C ASN A 18 5.13 15.18 -4.27
N GLY A 19 4.27 14.45 -5.00
CA GLY A 19 4.27 12.99 -5.11
C GLY A 19 3.05 12.26 -4.54
N ALA A 20 3.08 10.93 -4.64
CA ALA A 20 1.98 10.01 -4.29
C ALA A 20 1.66 9.93 -2.78
N ALA A 21 2.54 10.47 -1.93
CA ALA A 21 2.35 10.60 -0.49
C ALA A 21 2.62 12.06 -0.11
N GLY A 22 1.55 12.84 0.04
CA GLY A 22 1.69 14.18 0.63
C GLY A 22 2.27 14.05 2.04
N TRP A 23 2.98 15.07 2.52
CA TRP A 23 3.58 15.08 3.86
C TRP A 23 2.54 14.84 4.96
N SER A 24 1.27 15.16 4.68
CA SER A 24 0.13 14.72 5.47
C SER A 24 -1.17 14.72 4.65
N CYS A 25 -2.06 13.78 4.97
CA CYS A 25 -3.37 13.63 4.35
C CYS A 25 -4.42 13.71 5.47
N MET A 26 -5.47 14.52 5.29
CA MET A 26 -6.52 14.70 6.29
C MET A 26 -7.86 14.19 5.75
N SER A 27 -8.20 12.96 6.11
CA SER A 27 -9.50 12.38 5.79
C SER A 27 -10.58 12.80 6.80
N PRO A 28 -11.86 12.89 6.39
CA PRO A 28 -12.97 13.16 7.31
C PRO A 28 -13.10 12.14 8.45
N LYS A 29 -12.60 10.92 8.25
CA LYS A 29 -12.67 9.85 9.26
C LYS A 29 -11.66 10.07 10.38
N THR A 30 -10.42 10.42 10.05
CA THR A 30 -9.32 10.57 11.02
C THR A 30 -9.23 11.98 11.59
N HIS A 31 -9.74 12.98 10.87
CA HIS A 31 -9.69 14.39 11.24
C HIS A 31 -11.08 15.04 11.32
N SER A 32 -12.06 14.34 11.91
CA SER A 32 -13.47 14.76 11.93
C SER A 32 -13.71 16.19 12.39
N PHE A 33 -12.94 16.68 13.38
CA PHE A 33 -13.00 18.06 13.86
C PHE A 33 -12.79 19.10 12.74
N MET A 34 -11.78 18.90 11.90
CA MET A 34 -11.47 19.79 10.77
C MET A 34 -12.63 19.85 9.77
N HIS A 35 -13.38 18.76 9.65
CA HIS A 35 -14.49 18.62 8.70
C HIS A 35 -15.87 18.89 9.32
N ASN A 36 -15.95 19.27 10.59
CA ASN A 36 -17.21 19.57 11.27
C ASN A 36 -17.65 21.02 11.00
N TYR A 37 -18.69 21.19 10.18
CA TYR A 37 -19.19 22.51 9.80
C TYR A 37 -19.86 23.29 10.93
N ASP A 38 -20.28 22.59 11.99
CA ASP A 38 -20.85 23.21 13.19
C ASP A 38 -19.75 23.83 14.08
N GLU A 39 -18.48 23.48 13.85
CA GLU A 39 -17.36 24.07 14.56
C GLU A 39 -16.97 25.43 13.98
N ASN A 40 -16.52 26.30 14.89
CA ASN A 40 -16.00 27.61 14.54
C ASN A 40 -14.85 27.51 13.52
N GLN A 41 -14.93 28.30 12.46
CA GLN A 41 -13.98 28.28 11.34
C GLN A 41 -12.54 28.57 11.79
N GLU A 42 -12.31 29.54 12.68
CA GLU A 42 -10.97 29.88 13.18
C GLU A 42 -10.38 28.70 13.94
N LYS A 43 -11.15 28.02 14.79
CA LYS A 43 -10.68 26.82 15.48
C LYS A 43 -10.30 25.69 14.53
N ARG A 44 -11.05 25.51 13.43
CA ARG A 44 -10.72 24.53 12.39
C ARG A 44 -9.44 24.89 11.66
N ILE A 45 -9.19 26.19 11.42
CA ILE A 45 -7.95 26.71 10.84
C ILE A 45 -6.77 26.51 11.80
N ASP A 46 -6.94 26.81 13.08
CA ASP A 46 -5.90 26.61 14.11
C ASP A 46 -5.48 25.14 14.19
N TYR A 47 -6.45 24.22 14.21
CA TYR A 47 -6.18 22.79 14.17
C TYR A 47 -5.39 22.36 12.93
N LEU A 48 -5.73 22.90 11.75
CA LEU A 48 -4.98 22.64 10.53
C LEU A 48 -3.53 23.15 10.62
N CYS A 49 -3.34 24.36 11.15
CA CYS A 49 -2.02 24.95 11.36
C CYS A 49 -1.17 24.13 12.33
N GLU A 50 -1.74 23.73 13.47
CA GLU A 50 -1.08 22.84 14.44
C GLU A 50 -0.69 21.51 13.81
N TYR A 51 -1.62 20.89 13.08
CA TYR A 51 -1.36 19.62 12.39
C TYR A 51 -0.24 19.73 11.35
N ILE A 52 -0.22 20.81 10.57
CA ILE A 52 0.88 21.11 9.63
C ILE A 52 2.21 21.25 10.38
N GLN A 53 2.25 22.06 11.45
CA GLN A 53 3.47 22.27 12.23
C GLN A 53 3.99 20.97 12.86
N MET A 54 3.11 20.09 13.31
CA MET A 54 3.49 18.78 13.86
C MET A 54 4.05 17.82 12.80
N LYS A 55 3.65 17.95 11.53
CA LYS A 55 3.99 16.99 10.46
C LYS A 55 5.08 17.47 9.52
N VAL A 56 5.26 18.78 9.36
CA VAL A 56 6.30 19.37 8.53
C VAL A 56 7.65 19.26 9.22
N VAL A 57 8.46 18.30 8.80
CA VAL A 57 9.85 18.14 9.25
C VAL A 57 10.75 19.06 8.40
N GLY A 58 10.68 20.38 8.65
CA GLY A 58 11.48 21.36 7.90
C GLY A 58 11.21 22.82 8.27
N GLN A 59 12.06 23.73 7.81
CA GLN A 59 11.91 25.19 8.02
C GLN A 59 10.93 25.86 7.05
N HIS A 60 10.29 25.10 6.16
CA HIS A 60 9.45 25.63 5.10
C HIS A 60 8.09 24.94 5.10
N LEU A 61 7.02 25.74 5.12
CA LEU A 61 5.65 25.29 4.94
C LEU A 61 5.45 24.70 3.53
N PRO A 62 4.47 23.78 3.35
CA PRO A 62 4.11 23.27 2.04
C PRO A 62 3.77 24.42 1.08
N LYS A 63 4.28 24.37 -0.16
CA LYS A 63 4.04 25.41 -1.17
C LYS A 63 2.63 25.33 -1.79
N LEU A 64 1.98 24.17 -1.71
CA LEU A 64 0.66 23.91 -2.27
C LEU A 64 -0.11 22.92 -1.38
N ALA A 65 -1.43 23.12 -1.29
CA ALA A 65 -2.37 22.15 -0.76
C ALA A 65 -3.43 21.84 -1.84
N VAL A 66 -3.87 20.60 -1.91
CA VAL A 66 -4.96 20.16 -2.78
C VAL A 66 -6.15 19.77 -1.92
N ILE A 67 -7.32 20.29 -2.26
CA ILE A 67 -8.60 19.93 -1.66
C ILE A 67 -9.41 19.22 -2.73
N GLU A 68 -9.76 17.97 -2.50
CA GLU A 68 -10.49 17.11 -3.44
C GLU A 68 -11.70 16.46 -2.79
N GLU A 69 -12.53 15.81 -3.60
CA GLU A 69 -13.66 15.00 -3.10
C GLU A 69 -13.13 13.84 -2.26
N PHE A 70 -13.66 13.65 -1.05
CA PHE A 70 -13.37 12.45 -0.28
C PHE A 70 -14.12 11.25 -0.87
N ILE A 71 -13.36 10.34 -1.48
CA ILE A 71 -13.93 9.15 -2.10
C ILE A 71 -14.24 8.09 -1.04
N GLN A 72 -15.47 7.60 -1.05
CA GLN A 72 -15.87 6.42 -0.28
C GLN A 72 -15.88 5.18 -1.20
N PRO A 73 -14.83 4.35 -1.15
CA PRO A 73 -14.76 3.16 -1.99
C PRO A 73 -15.74 2.07 -1.53
N GLN A 74 -16.05 1.15 -2.46
CA GLN A 74 -16.67 -0.14 -2.13
C GLN A 74 -15.74 -0.97 -1.24
N LYS A 75 -16.31 -1.89 -0.47
CA LYS A 75 -15.56 -2.94 0.22
C LYS A 75 -15.49 -4.18 -0.66
N ARG A 76 -14.28 -4.72 -0.83
CA ARG A 76 -14.02 -6.01 -1.49
C ARG A 76 -13.91 -7.12 -0.46
N SER A 77 -13.94 -8.37 -0.92
CA SER A 77 -13.81 -9.55 -0.05
C SER A 77 -12.58 -9.44 0.86
N GLY A 78 -12.73 -9.66 2.16
CA GLY A 78 -11.68 -9.40 3.14
C GLY A 78 -11.63 -7.95 3.64
N ASP A 79 -12.72 -7.20 3.51
CA ASP A 79 -12.89 -5.83 4.05
C ASP A 79 -11.87 -4.78 3.55
N ILE A 80 -11.33 -5.02 2.34
CA ILE A 80 -10.36 -4.14 1.71
C ILE A 80 -11.10 -3.07 0.90
N ASP A 81 -10.67 -1.82 1.02
CA ASP A 81 -11.20 -0.73 0.19
C ASP A 81 -10.87 -0.99 -1.28
N ALA A 82 -11.82 -0.72 -2.18
CA ALA A 82 -11.70 -0.86 -3.62
C ALA A 82 -10.79 0.24 -4.24
N ASP A 83 -9.55 0.30 -3.75
CA ASP A 83 -8.45 1.15 -4.19
C ASP A 83 -7.51 0.30 -5.04
N TYR A 84 -7.41 0.63 -6.32
CA TYR A 84 -6.70 -0.19 -7.30
C TYR A 84 -5.62 0.59 -8.02
N THR A 85 -4.52 -0.09 -8.33
CA THR A 85 -3.64 0.32 -9.42
C THR A 85 -3.87 -0.58 -10.62
N VAL A 86 -4.17 0.02 -11.77
CA VAL A 86 -4.29 -0.68 -13.05
C VAL A 86 -2.97 -0.55 -13.80
N CYS A 87 -2.46 -1.69 -14.25
CA CYS A 87 -1.12 -1.81 -14.78
C CYS A 87 -1.11 -2.31 -16.22
N GLY A 88 -0.15 -1.83 -17.00
CA GLY A 88 0.10 -2.31 -18.34
C GLY A 88 1.28 -1.63 -19.02
N PHE A 89 1.42 -1.86 -20.32
CA PHE A 89 2.37 -1.16 -21.17
C PHE A 89 1.65 -0.37 -22.25
N VAL A 90 2.26 0.72 -22.70
CA VAL A 90 1.78 1.55 -23.80
C VAL A 90 2.75 1.38 -24.96
N LEU A 91 2.21 1.13 -26.15
CA LEU A 91 2.98 1.06 -27.40
C LEU A 91 2.21 1.78 -28.49
N GLY A 92 2.85 2.74 -29.18
CA GLY A 92 2.20 3.58 -30.18
C GLY A 92 0.93 4.30 -29.68
N GLY A 93 0.88 4.68 -28.40
CA GLY A 93 -0.29 5.33 -27.79
C GLY A 93 -1.48 4.40 -27.50
N LYS A 94 -1.26 3.08 -27.55
CA LYS A 94 -2.27 2.06 -27.20
C LYS A 94 -1.91 1.37 -25.90
N PHE A 95 -2.88 1.24 -25.01
CA PHE A 95 -2.73 0.52 -23.74
C PHE A 95 -2.87 -0.99 -23.93
N PHE A 96 -1.97 -1.74 -23.28
CA PHE A 96 -1.98 -3.18 -23.20
C PHE A 96 -1.99 -3.57 -21.72
N PRO A 97 -3.16 -3.93 -21.17
CA PRO A 97 -3.29 -4.24 -19.76
C PRO A 97 -2.53 -5.52 -19.41
N THR A 98 -1.91 -5.55 -18.24
CA THR A 98 -1.21 -6.71 -17.71
C THR A 98 -1.84 -7.22 -16.42
N SER A 99 -2.26 -6.29 -15.55
CA SER A 99 -2.62 -6.65 -14.18
C SER A 99 -3.37 -5.55 -13.45
N ILE A 100 -3.96 -5.92 -12.31
CA ILE A 100 -4.53 -5.01 -11.34
C ILE A 100 -3.96 -5.35 -9.97
N ASN A 101 -3.69 -4.29 -9.22
CA ASN A 101 -3.26 -4.33 -7.84
C ASN A 101 -4.42 -3.83 -6.99
N LEU A 102 -4.92 -4.63 -6.05
CA LEU A 102 -5.77 -4.13 -4.97
C LEU A 102 -4.89 -3.68 -3.81
N CYS A 103 -5.06 -2.45 -3.34
CA CYS A 103 -4.24 -1.84 -2.30
C CYS A 103 -4.94 -1.91 -0.93
N GLY A 104 -4.22 -2.36 0.09
CA GLY A 104 -4.68 -2.35 1.48
C GLY A 104 -4.07 -1.20 2.27
N THR A 105 -4.92 -0.45 2.96
CA THR A 105 -4.54 0.71 3.78
C THR A 105 -4.84 0.48 5.26
N ILE A 106 -3.97 0.98 6.13
CA ILE A 106 -4.21 1.11 7.58
C ILE A 106 -3.89 2.56 7.94
N ASN A 107 -4.82 3.24 8.61
CA ASN A 107 -4.68 4.66 8.97
C ASN A 107 -4.23 5.52 7.78
N ASP A 108 -4.94 5.39 6.66
CA ASP A 108 -4.69 6.10 5.40
C ASP A 108 -3.29 5.84 4.78
N SER A 109 -2.55 4.83 5.26
CA SER A 109 -1.24 4.43 4.75
C SER A 109 -1.27 3.08 4.05
N TYR A 110 -0.67 2.99 2.85
CA TYR A 110 -0.54 1.73 2.12
C TYR A 110 0.41 0.77 2.81
N VAL A 111 -0.14 -0.33 3.33
CA VAL A 111 0.64 -1.32 4.07
C VAL A 111 0.75 -2.66 3.33
N GLU A 112 -0.13 -2.92 2.38
CA GLU A 112 -0.18 -4.19 1.67
C GLU A 112 -0.83 -4.05 0.28
N GLN A 113 -0.66 -5.07 -0.55
CA GLN A 113 -1.16 -5.08 -1.93
C GLN A 113 -1.36 -6.51 -2.44
N TRP A 114 -2.41 -6.74 -3.22
CA TRP A 114 -2.64 -8.00 -3.94
C TRP A 114 -2.61 -7.74 -5.43
N THR A 115 -1.73 -8.42 -6.14
CA THR A 115 -1.47 -8.19 -7.56
C THR A 115 -1.82 -9.46 -8.34
N SER A 116 -2.64 -9.34 -9.38
CA SER A 116 -2.95 -10.44 -10.30
C SER A 116 -3.29 -9.94 -11.71
N SER A 117 -3.18 -10.84 -12.70
CA SER A 117 -3.70 -10.68 -14.05
C SER A 117 -5.16 -11.15 -14.21
N SER A 118 -5.75 -11.75 -13.17
CA SER A 118 -7.14 -12.25 -13.17
C SER A 118 -7.91 -11.82 -11.92
N ALA A 119 -9.17 -11.41 -12.08
CA ALA A 119 -10.02 -10.98 -10.97
C ALA A 119 -10.36 -12.14 -10.04
N SER A 120 -10.53 -13.35 -10.60
CA SER A 120 -10.84 -14.56 -9.84
C SER A 120 -9.77 -14.91 -8.81
N ASP A 121 -8.49 -14.66 -9.11
CA ASP A 121 -7.39 -14.89 -8.17
C ASP A 121 -7.46 -13.98 -6.93
N LEU A 122 -8.10 -12.82 -7.08
CA LEU A 122 -8.34 -11.87 -5.99
C LEU A 122 -9.77 -11.97 -5.44
N ASN A 123 -10.55 -12.98 -5.83
CA ASN A 123 -11.97 -13.10 -5.48
C ASN A 123 -12.73 -11.79 -5.72
N ASP A 124 -12.55 -11.23 -6.91
CA ASP A 124 -13.14 -9.98 -7.38
C ASP A 124 -13.90 -10.20 -8.72
N SER A 125 -14.59 -9.17 -9.20
CA SER A 125 -15.41 -9.27 -10.42
C SER A 125 -14.61 -8.99 -11.69
N ASP A 126 -14.65 -9.93 -12.63
CA ASP A 126 -14.09 -9.75 -13.98
C ASP A 126 -14.71 -8.54 -14.71
N ILE A 127 -16.00 -8.26 -14.48
CA ILE A 127 -16.69 -7.12 -15.10
C ILE A 127 -16.08 -5.79 -14.62
N TYR A 128 -15.79 -5.67 -13.32
CA TYR A 128 -15.13 -4.48 -12.79
C TYR A 128 -13.74 -4.31 -13.39
N TRP A 129 -12.99 -5.41 -13.52
CA TRP A 129 -11.64 -5.39 -14.10
C TRP A 129 -11.65 -5.00 -15.57
N GLN A 130 -12.59 -5.52 -16.35
CA GLN A 130 -12.78 -5.13 -17.75
C GLN A 130 -13.08 -3.64 -17.87
N HIS A 131 -13.98 -3.10 -17.05
CA HIS A 131 -14.29 -1.66 -17.06
C HIS A 131 -13.08 -0.81 -16.63
N MET A 132 -12.28 -1.27 -15.66
CA MET A 132 -11.06 -0.58 -15.24
C MET A 132 -10.04 -0.52 -16.37
N PHE A 133 -9.78 -1.64 -17.06
CA PHE A 133 -8.91 -1.67 -18.22
C PHE A 133 -9.42 -0.80 -19.38
N GLN A 134 -10.73 -0.78 -19.62
CA GLN A 134 -11.33 0.11 -20.62
C GLN A 134 -11.15 1.59 -20.27
N THR A 135 -11.36 1.94 -19.00
CA THR A 135 -11.15 3.30 -18.48
C THR A 135 -9.73 3.77 -18.78
N TYR A 136 -8.73 2.95 -18.44
CA TYR A 136 -7.33 3.30 -18.69
C TYR A 136 -6.91 3.23 -20.15
N SER A 137 -7.55 2.37 -20.96
CA SER A 137 -7.35 2.42 -22.40
C SER A 137 -7.82 3.75 -23.00
N LEU A 138 -8.89 4.35 -22.47
CA LEU A 138 -9.35 5.68 -22.89
C LEU A 138 -8.41 6.78 -22.39
N MET A 139 -7.94 6.69 -21.15
CA MET A 139 -6.98 7.64 -20.59
C MET A 139 -5.67 7.67 -21.36
N VAL A 140 -5.06 6.51 -21.61
CA VAL A 140 -3.82 6.43 -22.40
C VAL A 140 -3.98 7.00 -23.80
N LYS A 141 -5.15 6.82 -24.43
CA LYS A 141 -5.42 7.41 -25.74
C LYS A 141 -5.42 8.94 -25.70
N LEU A 142 -6.01 9.53 -24.65
CA LEU A 142 -5.98 10.97 -24.42
C LEU A 142 -4.56 11.45 -24.11
N GLU A 143 -3.83 10.75 -23.26
CA GLU A 143 -2.45 11.13 -22.92
C GLU A 143 -1.50 11.03 -24.11
N ALA A 144 -1.71 10.05 -25.00
CA ALA A 144 -0.96 9.93 -26.23
C ALA A 144 -1.22 11.12 -27.16
N SER A 145 -2.47 11.62 -27.26
CA SER A 145 -2.80 12.77 -28.11
C SER A 145 -2.37 14.11 -27.50
N GLU A 146 -2.61 14.31 -26.20
CA GLU A 146 -2.40 15.60 -25.53
C GLU A 146 -0.98 15.77 -24.99
N PHE A 147 -0.34 14.69 -24.53
CA PHE A 147 0.97 14.74 -23.86
C PHE A 147 2.08 13.99 -24.62
N GLY A 148 1.76 13.36 -25.76
CA GLY A 148 2.73 12.60 -26.55
C GLY A 148 3.21 11.30 -25.88
N TYR A 149 2.50 10.81 -24.86
CA TYR A 149 2.88 9.57 -24.17
C TYR A 149 2.53 8.35 -25.01
N THR A 150 3.49 7.90 -25.82
CA THR A 150 3.25 6.87 -26.84
C THR A 150 3.88 5.52 -26.51
N ASN A 151 4.91 5.47 -25.67
CA ASN A 151 5.60 4.22 -25.33
C ASN A 151 6.05 4.22 -23.87
N GLY A 152 5.78 3.15 -23.12
CA GLY A 152 6.27 3.02 -21.74
C GLY A 152 5.48 2.05 -20.87
N ILE A 153 5.78 2.06 -19.57
CA ILE A 153 5.04 1.32 -18.54
C ILE A 153 4.04 2.27 -17.90
N TYR A 154 2.84 1.75 -17.67
CA TYR A 154 1.71 2.53 -17.18
C TYR A 154 1.14 1.94 -15.89
N ALA A 155 0.94 2.81 -14.91
CA ALA A 155 0.32 2.50 -13.63
C ALA A 155 -0.58 3.66 -13.21
N GLY A 156 -1.89 3.43 -13.22
CA GLY A 156 -2.87 4.42 -12.79
C GLY A 156 -3.64 3.92 -11.57
N ASP A 157 -3.81 4.80 -10.59
CA ASP A 157 -4.56 4.52 -9.36
C ASP A 157 -6.00 5.05 -9.47
N LEU A 158 -6.98 4.19 -9.17
CA LEU A 158 -8.39 4.58 -9.10
C LEU A 158 -9.07 3.98 -7.87
N PHE A 159 -10.14 4.63 -7.45
CA PHE A 159 -11.13 4.06 -6.55
C PHE A 159 -12.36 3.60 -7.32
N VAL A 160 -12.98 2.50 -6.87
CA VAL A 160 -14.36 2.15 -7.24
C VAL A 160 -15.29 2.58 -6.11
N THR A 161 -16.12 3.59 -6.36
CA THR A 161 -17.06 4.16 -5.39
C THR A 161 -18.20 3.21 -5.06
N LYS A 162 -18.91 3.43 -3.95
CA LYS A 162 -20.08 2.63 -3.53
C LYS A 162 -21.13 2.40 -4.65
N ASP A 163 -21.38 3.40 -5.48
CA ASP A 163 -22.28 3.36 -6.64
C ASP A 163 -21.66 2.79 -7.92
N GLY A 164 -20.44 2.25 -7.86
CA GLY A 164 -19.78 1.55 -8.96
C GLY A 164 -19.07 2.46 -9.97
N ARG A 165 -18.90 3.74 -9.66
CA ARG A 165 -18.16 4.68 -10.52
C ARG A 165 -16.66 4.57 -10.28
N HIS A 166 -15.89 4.82 -11.35
CA HIS A 166 -14.44 4.94 -11.26
C HIS A 166 -14.05 6.39 -10.99
N LYS A 167 -13.20 6.60 -9.98
CA LYS A 167 -12.66 7.90 -9.63
C LYS A 167 -11.14 7.82 -9.66
N GLN A 168 -10.53 8.54 -10.60
CA GLN A 168 -9.09 8.62 -10.72
C GLN A 168 -8.52 9.25 -9.45
N ARG A 169 -7.52 8.59 -8.85
CA ARG A 169 -6.87 9.04 -7.62
C ARG A 169 -5.51 9.65 -7.91
N ASP A 170 -4.68 8.93 -8.66
CA ASP A 170 -3.33 9.35 -9.03
C ASP A 170 -2.99 8.69 -10.37
N TRP A 171 -2.21 9.33 -11.22
CA TRP A 171 -1.67 8.68 -12.41
C TRP A 171 -0.17 8.93 -12.48
N ASN A 172 0.57 7.87 -12.75
CA ASN A 172 2.02 7.92 -12.76
C ASN A 172 2.51 7.44 -14.13
N ILE A 173 3.02 8.37 -14.95
CA ILE A 173 3.70 8.08 -16.23
C ILE A 173 5.12 7.59 -15.95
N ARG A 174 5.22 6.53 -15.14
CA ARG A 174 6.46 5.93 -14.69
C ARG A 174 6.14 4.52 -14.24
N ARG A 175 7.19 3.71 -14.04
CA ARG A 175 7.06 2.48 -13.28
C ARG A 175 6.37 2.80 -11.95
N GLY A 176 5.27 2.11 -11.66
CA GLY A 176 4.66 2.17 -10.33
C GLY A 176 5.73 1.89 -9.29
N GLY A 177 5.68 2.56 -8.14
CA GLY A 177 6.76 2.53 -7.13
C GLY A 177 7.10 1.14 -6.58
N ARG A 178 6.38 0.10 -6.98
CA ARG A 178 6.49 -1.29 -6.52
C ARG A 178 6.75 -2.31 -7.63
N SER A 179 7.00 -1.87 -8.87
CA SER A 179 7.30 -2.75 -10.04
C SER A 179 6.36 -3.97 -10.17
N SER A 180 5.07 -3.75 -9.89
CA SER A 180 4.06 -4.80 -9.81
C SER A 180 3.75 -5.51 -11.14
N PRO A 181 3.75 -4.83 -12.32
CA PRO A 181 3.71 -5.52 -13.61
C PRO A 181 4.90 -6.47 -13.77
N GLU A 182 6.11 -6.04 -13.38
CA GLU A 182 7.33 -6.82 -13.51
C GLU A 182 7.35 -8.00 -12.53
N SER A 183 6.84 -7.85 -11.31
CA SER A 183 6.76 -8.95 -10.34
C SER A 183 5.87 -10.07 -10.85
N LEU A 184 4.71 -9.76 -11.45
CA LEU A 184 3.88 -10.77 -12.10
C LEU A 184 4.58 -11.45 -13.26
N ILE A 185 5.34 -10.71 -14.08
CA ILE A 185 6.09 -11.30 -15.20
C ILE A 185 7.17 -12.26 -14.68
N ILE A 186 7.89 -11.88 -13.62
CA ILE A 186 8.96 -12.68 -13.04
C ILE A 186 8.41 -13.97 -12.40
N PHE A 187 7.31 -13.86 -11.64
CA PHE A 187 6.78 -15.00 -10.89
C PHE A 187 5.74 -15.81 -11.67
N GLY A 188 5.13 -15.24 -12.72
CA GLY A 188 4.08 -15.87 -13.51
C GLY A 188 2.81 -16.22 -12.72
N MET A 189 2.61 -15.63 -11.53
CA MET A 189 1.56 -16.01 -10.59
C MET A 189 1.11 -14.82 -9.71
N PRO A 190 -0.13 -14.85 -9.17
CA PRO A 190 -0.62 -13.84 -8.25
C PRO A 190 0.31 -13.68 -7.04
N ASN A 191 0.50 -12.43 -6.61
CA ASN A 191 1.36 -12.13 -5.48
C ASN A 191 0.70 -11.18 -4.49
N TYR A 192 1.03 -11.37 -3.23
CA TYR A 192 0.68 -10.49 -2.12
C TYR A 192 1.95 -9.85 -1.59
N GLU A 193 1.93 -8.53 -1.49
CA GLU A 193 3.00 -7.72 -0.93
C GLU A 193 2.58 -7.19 0.44
N THR A 194 3.48 -7.25 1.42
CA THR A 194 3.25 -6.63 2.73
C THR A 194 4.54 -6.19 3.40
N LYS A 195 4.38 -5.35 4.42
CA LYS A 195 5.48 -4.87 5.28
C LYS A 195 5.32 -5.40 6.69
N VAL A 196 6.36 -6.03 7.20
CA VAL A 196 6.45 -6.54 8.57
C VAL A 196 7.63 -5.87 9.28
N ASN A 197 7.35 -5.24 10.41
CA ASN A 197 8.37 -4.74 11.33
C ASN A 197 8.49 -5.69 12.52
N LEU A 198 9.71 -5.99 12.91
CA LEU A 198 10.05 -6.86 14.03
C LEU A 198 10.87 -6.05 15.04
N SER A 199 10.31 -5.78 16.21
CA SER A 199 11.09 -5.21 17.32
C SER A 199 11.94 -6.32 17.95
N LEU A 200 13.23 -6.07 18.15
CA LEU A 200 14.10 -7.04 18.81
C LEU A 200 13.88 -7.07 20.33
N ALA A 201 13.32 -6.01 20.91
CA ALA A 201 12.94 -5.96 22.32
C ALA A 201 11.90 -7.04 22.68
N ASP A 202 10.99 -7.37 21.75
CA ASP A 202 9.97 -8.43 21.92
C ASP A 202 10.58 -9.82 22.19
N TYR A 203 11.87 -9.99 21.89
CA TYR A 203 12.61 -11.24 22.05
C TYR A 203 13.64 -11.20 23.18
N GLY A 204 13.57 -10.19 24.06
CA GLY A 204 14.52 -10.02 25.16
C GLY A 204 15.93 -9.62 24.71
N LEU A 205 16.10 -9.24 23.44
CA LEU A 205 17.35 -8.71 22.89
C LEU A 205 17.48 -7.22 23.24
N ASN A 206 17.60 -6.93 24.53
CA ASN A 206 17.74 -5.56 25.05
C ASN A 206 19.16 -4.99 24.84
N LYS A 207 20.10 -5.80 24.34
CA LYS A 207 21.45 -5.37 23.98
C LYS A 207 21.42 -4.77 22.59
N LYS A 208 21.92 -3.54 22.46
CA LYS A 208 22.13 -2.90 21.16
C LYS A 208 23.06 -3.73 20.29
N LEU A 209 22.56 -4.21 19.17
CA LEU A 209 23.34 -4.96 18.20
C LEU A 209 24.03 -4.00 17.24
N ASN A 210 25.20 -4.38 16.75
CA ASN A 210 25.87 -3.64 15.68
C ASN A 210 25.26 -3.99 14.31
N ASN A 211 25.55 -3.18 13.30
CA ASN A 211 24.97 -3.36 11.96
C ASN A 211 25.29 -4.73 11.33
N ILE A 212 26.46 -5.32 11.63
CA ILE A 212 26.85 -6.64 11.10
C ILE A 212 26.00 -7.74 11.75
N GLU A 213 25.77 -7.65 13.05
CA GLU A 213 24.90 -8.58 13.79
C GLU A 213 23.45 -8.49 13.29
N LEU A 214 22.92 -7.28 13.16
CA LEU A 214 21.59 -7.02 12.61
C LEU A 214 21.45 -7.59 11.20
N PHE A 215 22.46 -7.34 10.35
CA PHE A 215 22.46 -7.84 8.97
C PHE A 215 22.49 -9.37 8.93
N ARG A 216 23.31 -10.03 9.76
CA ARG A 216 23.36 -11.50 9.83
C ARG A 216 22.03 -12.11 10.27
N ILE A 217 21.38 -11.52 11.26
CA ILE A 217 20.05 -11.97 11.71
C ILE A 217 19.04 -11.78 10.58
N TYR A 218 19.02 -10.59 9.96
CA TYR A 218 18.16 -10.27 8.83
C TYR A 218 18.32 -11.29 7.69
N THR A 219 19.55 -11.59 7.26
CA THR A 219 19.81 -12.54 6.17
C THR A 219 19.40 -13.96 6.54
N LYS A 220 19.60 -14.40 7.80
CA LYS A 220 19.14 -15.71 8.25
C LYS A 220 17.61 -15.83 8.19
N ILE A 221 16.89 -14.80 8.63
CA ILE A 221 15.42 -14.75 8.53
C ILE A 221 15.00 -14.80 7.05
N CYS A 222 15.65 -14.02 6.18
CA CYS A 222 15.36 -14.02 4.74
C CYS A 222 15.59 -15.40 4.10
N GLN A 223 16.65 -16.10 4.50
CA GLN A 223 16.93 -17.45 4.00
C GLN A 223 15.83 -18.44 4.40
N CYS A 224 15.42 -18.46 5.67
CA CYS A 224 14.31 -19.31 6.12
C CYS A 224 12.99 -18.96 5.45
N LEU A 225 12.70 -17.67 5.24
CA LEU A 225 11.50 -17.23 4.51
C LEU A 225 11.47 -17.79 3.09
N LEU A 226 12.62 -17.77 2.40
CA LEU A 226 12.74 -18.30 1.05
C LEU A 226 12.63 -19.83 1.05
N ASP A 227 13.45 -20.52 1.84
CA ASP A 227 13.60 -21.97 1.77
C ASP A 227 12.38 -22.73 2.31
N ASP A 228 11.77 -22.23 3.40
CA ASP A 228 10.71 -22.96 4.11
C ASP A 228 9.31 -22.50 3.71
N TYR A 229 9.16 -21.27 3.22
CA TYR A 229 7.84 -20.66 2.96
C TYR A 229 7.70 -20.09 1.54
N ASP A 230 8.75 -20.12 0.72
CA ASP A 230 8.82 -19.47 -0.59
C ASP A 230 8.31 -18.01 -0.54
N MET A 231 8.74 -17.28 0.49
CA MET A 231 8.46 -15.87 0.73
C MET A 231 9.69 -15.06 0.35
N TYR A 232 9.55 -14.20 -0.66
CA TYR A 232 10.65 -13.42 -1.21
C TYR A 232 10.76 -12.09 -0.49
N VAL A 233 11.91 -11.82 0.13
CA VAL A 233 12.19 -10.52 0.73
C VAL A 233 12.80 -9.61 -0.30
N PHE A 234 12.31 -8.39 -0.40
CA PHE A 234 12.86 -7.37 -1.28
C PHE A 234 12.98 -6.03 -0.55
N SER A 235 13.95 -5.23 -0.98
CA SER A 235 14.22 -3.93 -0.38
C SER A 235 14.85 -3.01 -1.41
N SER A 236 14.48 -1.74 -1.36
CA SER A 236 15.18 -0.67 -2.09
C SER A 236 16.44 -0.18 -1.36
N ALA A 237 16.73 -0.72 -0.16
CA ALA A 237 17.90 -0.40 0.66
C ALA A 237 18.60 -1.68 1.19
N PHE A 238 19.89 -1.57 1.53
CA PHE A 238 20.73 -2.69 1.96
C PHE A 238 20.34 -3.16 3.39
N GLY A 239 19.44 -4.13 3.51
CA GLY A 239 18.96 -4.66 4.79
C GLY A 239 18.30 -3.59 5.67
N TYR A 240 16.96 -3.60 5.79
CA TYR A 240 16.28 -2.55 6.56
C TYR A 240 16.33 -2.86 8.06
N CYS A 241 17.43 -2.50 8.70
CA CYS A 241 17.58 -2.47 10.16
C CYS A 241 17.72 -1.02 10.65
N GLY A 242 17.03 -0.68 11.73
CA GLY A 242 17.02 0.69 12.26
C GLY A 242 16.69 0.73 13.74
N LYS A 243 16.45 1.94 14.23
CA LYS A 243 16.01 2.19 15.61
C LYS A 243 14.64 2.82 15.62
N ASP A 244 13.75 2.31 16.46
CA ASP A 244 12.44 2.92 16.69
C ASP A 244 12.58 4.21 17.51
N ASP A 245 11.45 4.86 17.81
CA ASP A 245 11.40 6.11 18.57
C ASP A 245 11.95 5.96 20.01
N GLU A 246 11.90 4.74 20.56
CA GLU A 246 12.45 4.36 21.87
C GLU A 246 13.92 3.91 21.80
N LYS A 247 14.52 3.95 20.60
CA LYS A 247 15.88 3.50 20.28
C LYS A 247 16.10 1.99 20.41
N ASN A 248 15.05 1.19 20.37
CA ASN A 248 15.12 -0.26 20.23
C ASN A 248 15.48 -0.62 18.80
N ASP A 249 16.33 -1.63 18.63
CA ASP A 249 16.67 -2.12 17.31
C ASP A 249 15.47 -2.86 16.70
N TYR A 250 15.18 -2.60 15.43
CA TYR A 250 14.14 -3.30 14.67
C TYR A 250 14.64 -3.77 13.31
N LEU A 251 13.98 -4.81 12.80
CA LEU A 251 14.14 -5.31 11.44
C LEU A 251 12.85 -5.08 10.65
N LYS A 252 12.95 -4.66 9.40
CA LYS A 252 11.79 -4.48 8.51
C LYS A 252 11.94 -5.32 7.25
N PHE A 253 10.87 -6.00 6.92
CA PHE A 253 10.79 -6.88 5.76
C PHE A 253 9.68 -6.36 4.85
N ASN A 254 10.00 -6.08 3.58
CA ASN A 254 8.98 -6.08 2.54
C ASN A 254 9.01 -7.47 1.92
N ILE A 255 7.84 -8.09 1.87
CA ILE A 255 7.69 -9.50 1.53
C ILE A 255 6.80 -9.59 0.32
N LEU A 256 7.18 -10.44 -0.62
CA LEU A 256 6.34 -10.92 -1.68
C LEU A 256 6.07 -12.41 -1.49
N VAL A 257 4.80 -12.80 -1.52
CA VAL A 257 4.39 -14.20 -1.32
C VAL A 257 3.16 -14.52 -2.15
N HIS A 258 3.07 -15.75 -2.66
CA HIS A 258 1.85 -16.20 -3.31
C HIS A 258 0.70 -16.32 -2.28
N PRO A 259 -0.48 -15.69 -2.47
CA PRO A 259 -1.58 -15.68 -1.50
C PRO A 259 -1.98 -17.07 -0.96
N LYS A 260 -2.03 -18.09 -1.83
CA LYS A 260 -2.35 -19.49 -1.44
C LYS A 260 -1.36 -20.16 -0.47
N ARG A 261 -0.19 -19.55 -0.24
CA ARG A 261 0.78 -19.99 0.78
C ARG A 261 0.46 -19.45 2.17
N LEU A 262 -0.31 -18.36 2.25
CA LEU A 262 -0.84 -17.83 3.50
C LEU A 262 -2.07 -18.62 3.92
N ALA A 263 -1.80 -19.80 4.49
CA ALA A 263 -2.80 -20.73 4.95
C ALA A 263 -2.58 -21.09 6.43
N LYS A 264 -3.64 -21.57 7.07
CA LYS A 264 -3.59 -22.27 8.37
C LYS A 264 -4.11 -23.70 8.15
N PHE A 265 -3.70 -24.63 9.01
CA PHE A 265 -4.28 -25.96 9.05
C PHE A 265 -5.37 -25.97 10.12
N ASP A 266 -6.54 -26.52 9.81
CA ASP A 266 -7.60 -26.69 10.80
C ASP A 266 -7.28 -27.82 11.79
N GLN A 267 -8.18 -28.07 12.73
CA GLN A 267 -8.03 -29.12 13.74
C GLN A 267 -7.92 -30.54 13.14
N ASN A 268 -8.36 -30.71 11.88
CA ASN A 268 -8.31 -31.98 11.14
C ASN A 268 -7.08 -32.06 10.21
N GLY A 269 -6.18 -31.06 10.24
CA GLY A 269 -5.03 -30.99 9.36
C GLY A 269 -5.36 -30.57 7.92
N GLN A 270 -6.56 -30.06 7.65
CA GLN A 270 -6.94 -29.55 6.34
C GLN A 270 -6.40 -28.13 6.15
N LYS A 271 -5.75 -27.89 5.00
CA LYS A 271 -5.23 -26.58 4.64
C LYS A 271 -6.37 -25.62 4.30
N MET A 272 -6.52 -24.58 5.11
CA MET A 272 -7.43 -23.46 4.90
C MET A 272 -6.66 -22.25 4.37
N ILE A 273 -6.98 -21.84 3.14
CA ILE A 273 -6.49 -20.57 2.59
C ILE A 273 -7.15 -19.43 3.37
N LEU A 274 -6.35 -18.50 3.86
CA LEU A 274 -6.84 -17.39 4.67
C LEU A 274 -7.56 -16.35 3.80
N SER A 275 -8.46 -15.58 4.41
CA SER A 275 -9.04 -14.42 3.76
C SER A 275 -8.03 -13.27 3.72
N ARG A 276 -8.21 -12.32 2.80
CA ARG A 276 -7.27 -11.21 2.58
C ARG A 276 -6.96 -10.41 3.85
N CYS A 277 -7.96 -10.11 4.69
CA CYS A 277 -7.74 -9.37 5.94
C CYS A 277 -6.81 -10.10 6.94
N GLN A 278 -6.56 -11.39 6.76
CA GLN A 278 -5.71 -12.20 7.64
C GLN A 278 -4.29 -12.38 7.08
N HIS A 279 -4.03 -12.00 5.83
CA HIS A 279 -2.74 -12.25 5.17
C HIS A 279 -1.57 -11.56 5.89
N LYS A 280 -1.75 -10.30 6.29
CA LYS A 280 -0.71 -9.53 6.98
C LYS A 280 -0.37 -10.13 8.33
N GLU A 281 -1.39 -10.51 9.09
CA GLU A 281 -1.22 -11.18 10.37
C GLU A 281 -0.45 -12.49 10.17
N ARG A 282 -0.84 -13.31 9.19
CA ARG A 282 -0.14 -14.57 8.93
C ARG A 282 1.32 -14.38 8.51
N ALA A 283 1.61 -13.42 7.63
CA ALA A 283 2.98 -13.12 7.24
C ALA A 283 3.82 -12.65 8.45
N THR A 284 3.20 -11.88 9.35
CA THR A 284 3.82 -11.43 10.60
C THR A 284 4.09 -12.59 11.54
N GLU A 285 3.11 -13.51 11.73
CA GLU A 285 3.27 -14.73 12.52
C GLU A 285 4.45 -15.57 12.03
N ILE A 286 4.52 -15.83 10.72
CA ILE A 286 5.59 -16.63 10.11
C ILE A 286 6.97 -16.02 10.41
N ILE A 287 7.14 -14.71 10.20
CA ILE A 287 8.40 -14.04 10.52
C ILE A 287 8.71 -14.14 12.01
N LYS A 288 7.71 -13.94 12.88
CA LYS A 288 7.91 -14.02 14.32
C LYS A 288 8.30 -15.43 14.78
N GLU A 289 7.74 -16.46 14.17
CA GLU A 289 8.07 -17.88 14.40
C GLU A 289 9.52 -18.17 13.99
N ILE A 290 9.94 -17.73 12.79
CA ILE A 290 11.32 -17.87 12.29
C ILE A 290 12.30 -17.12 13.20
N ALA A 291 12.00 -15.87 13.52
CA ALA A 291 12.83 -15.03 14.38
C ALA A 291 13.02 -15.68 15.76
N LYS A 292 11.94 -16.18 16.37
CA LYS A 292 12.00 -16.91 17.64
C LYS A 292 12.95 -18.10 17.58
N LYS A 293 12.87 -18.94 16.54
CA LYS A 293 13.77 -20.09 16.34
C LYS A 293 15.23 -19.65 16.19
N ILE A 294 15.48 -18.61 15.39
CA ILE A 294 16.83 -18.09 15.18
C ILE A 294 17.42 -17.54 16.49
N PHE A 295 16.64 -16.79 17.26
CA PHE A 295 17.12 -16.20 18.52
C PHE A 295 17.34 -17.25 19.61
N GLN A 296 16.48 -18.27 19.72
CA GLN A 296 16.69 -19.40 20.64
C GLN A 296 17.96 -20.21 20.34
N ASN A 297 18.45 -20.18 19.10
CA ASN A 297 19.66 -20.88 18.68
C ASN A 297 20.91 -19.97 18.65
N THR A 298 20.76 -18.68 18.94
CA THR A 298 21.84 -17.68 18.86
C THR A 298 22.22 -17.11 20.24
N ILE A 299 21.34 -17.26 21.24
CA ILE A 299 21.54 -16.92 22.66
C ILE A 299 21.74 -18.22 23.43
#